data_AF-A0A813KHQ1-F1
#
_entry.id   AF-A0A813KHQ1-F1
#
_cell.length_a   1.000
_cell.length_b   1.000
_cell.length_c   1.000
_cell.angle_alpha   90.00
_cell.angle_beta   90.00
_cell.angle_gamma   90.00
#
_symmetry.space_group_name_H-M   'P 1'
#
loop_
_entity.id
_entity.type
_entity.pdbx_description
1 polymer ?
#
loop_
_entity_poly.entity_id
_entity_poly.type
_entity_poly.pdbx_seq_one_letter_code
_entity_poly.pdbx_strand_id
1 'polypeptide(L)'
;NTLKGGTLNPWLPELGSGQMAPSAIQYEGKTSQAGPRTLYDKIWADHLVHEADGSSLIYIDRHLVHEVTSPQAFEGLRSGGRQVRRTDCTLATVDHNIPTSTRKNFKDTKSFIEEADSRTQVMTLEDNVKAFGLTFFGMDSDKQGIVHVIGPEQGFTLPGTTVV
;
A
#
# COMPACT_ATOMS: atom_id res chain seq x y z
N ASN A 1 -13.08 33.27 39.86
CA ASN A 1 -12.88 31.82 39.97
C ASN A 1 -11.72 31.44 39.07
N THR A 2 -10.63 31.03 39.70
CA THR A 2 -9.30 30.84 39.14
C THR A 2 -9.23 29.49 38.43
N LEU A 3 -8.90 29.46 37.14
CA LEU A 3 -8.31 28.27 36.51
C LEU A 3 -7.11 28.70 35.67
N LYS A 4 -5.95 28.61 36.32
CA LYS A 4 -4.62 28.54 35.70
C LYS A 4 -4.44 27.15 35.07
N GLY A 5 -3.70 27.07 33.97
CA GLY A 5 -2.91 25.89 33.64
C GLY A 5 -3.27 25.17 32.35
N GLY A 6 -3.14 25.84 31.19
CA GLY A 6 -2.92 25.14 29.93
C GLY A 6 -1.42 24.97 29.73
N THR A 7 -0.92 23.73 29.81
CA THR A 7 0.46 23.39 29.45
C THR A 7 0.64 23.54 27.94
N LEU A 8 1.56 24.43 27.55
CA LEU A 8 2.02 24.61 26.18
C LEU A 8 2.67 23.32 25.67
N ASN A 9 2.31 22.93 24.43
CA ASN A 9 2.92 21.79 23.73
C ASN A 9 4.41 22.09 23.49
N PRO A 10 5.37 21.30 24.03
CA PRO A 10 6.79 21.63 24.01
C PRO A 10 7.47 21.54 22.63
N TRP A 11 6.72 21.20 21.56
CA TRP A 11 7.26 21.00 20.21
C TRP A 11 6.79 22.01 19.16
N LEU A 12 6.09 23.07 19.57
CA LEU A 12 5.69 24.15 18.67
C LEU A 12 6.44 25.43 19.05
N PRO A 13 7.32 25.98 18.18
CA PRO A 13 7.89 27.29 18.43
C PRO A 13 6.79 28.36 18.34
N GLU A 14 6.76 29.29 19.30
CA GLU A 14 5.89 30.46 19.26
C GLU A 14 6.24 31.32 18.04
N LEU A 15 5.33 31.38 17.07
CA LEU A 15 5.49 32.22 15.88
C LEU A 15 5.07 33.65 16.23
N GLY A 16 6.06 34.54 16.36
CA GLY A 16 5.84 35.98 16.45
C GLY A 16 5.17 36.51 15.18
N SER A 17 4.23 37.44 15.34
CA SER A 17 3.52 38.10 14.23
C SER A 17 4.52 38.84 13.32
N GLY A 18 4.82 38.26 12.16
CA GLY A 18 5.64 38.93 11.13
C GLY A 18 6.64 38.05 10.37
N GLN A 19 6.78 36.75 10.66
CA GLN A 19 7.67 35.86 9.90
C GLN A 19 6.89 34.99 8.90
N MET A 20 7.23 35.15 7.61
CA MET A 20 6.82 34.26 6.53
C MET A 20 7.25 32.83 6.86
N ALA A 21 6.34 31.86 6.66
CA ALA A 21 6.63 30.44 6.81
C ALA A 21 7.86 30.05 5.98
N PRO A 22 8.80 29.26 6.52
CA PRO A 22 9.95 28.81 5.74
C PRO A 22 9.45 28.01 4.54
N SER A 23 9.83 28.50 3.36
CA SER A 23 9.62 27.86 2.07
C SER A 23 10.04 26.40 2.10
N ALA A 24 9.28 25.57 1.39
CA ALA A 24 9.51 24.16 1.10
C ALA A 24 10.98 23.71 1.23
N ILE A 25 11.19 22.60 1.93
CA ILE A 25 12.44 21.82 1.91
C ILE A 25 12.81 21.60 0.44
N GLN A 26 13.85 22.28 -0.01
CA GLN A 26 14.42 22.05 -1.33
C GLN A 26 15.27 20.80 -1.25
N TYR A 27 14.80 19.72 -1.86
CA TYR A 27 15.62 18.54 -2.10
C TYR A 27 16.66 18.90 -3.18
N GLU A 28 17.90 19.16 -2.76
CA GLU A 28 19.07 19.23 -3.63
C GLU A 28 19.30 17.84 -4.26
N GLY A 29 18.71 17.60 -5.42
CA GLY A 29 18.85 16.30 -6.10
C GLY A 29 18.20 16.16 -7.47
N LYS A 30 17.32 17.07 -7.89
CA LYS A 30 16.81 17.06 -9.28
C LYS A 30 17.77 17.80 -10.20
N THR A 31 18.87 17.16 -10.58
CA THR A 31 19.56 17.55 -11.81
C THR A 31 18.58 17.28 -12.96
N SER A 32 18.04 18.34 -13.56
CA SER A 32 17.29 18.20 -14.81
C SER A 32 18.27 17.64 -15.84
N GLN A 33 18.17 16.35 -16.19
CA GLN A 33 18.93 15.81 -17.31
C GLN A 33 18.59 16.64 -18.56
N ALA A 34 19.59 17.34 -19.09
CA ALA A 34 19.45 18.16 -20.29
C ALA A 34 19.45 17.24 -21.52
N GLY A 35 18.25 16.85 -21.98
CA GLY A 35 18.05 16.04 -23.18
C GLY A 35 16.67 15.37 -23.22
N PRO A 36 16.26 14.81 -24.37
CA PRO A 36 15.07 13.96 -24.44
C PRO A 36 15.18 12.80 -23.44
N ARG A 37 14.13 12.59 -22.63
CA ARG A 37 14.05 11.52 -21.64
C ARG A 37 13.10 10.42 -22.09
N THR A 38 13.44 9.16 -21.86
CA THR A 38 12.53 8.03 -22.06
C THR A 38 11.36 8.08 -21.07
N LEU A 39 10.33 7.26 -21.28
CA LEU A 39 9.25 7.12 -20.31
C LEU A 39 9.78 6.57 -18.97
N TYR A 40 10.71 5.62 -19.03
CA TYR A 40 11.33 5.05 -17.83
C TYR A 40 12.12 6.10 -17.05
N ASP A 41 12.94 6.93 -17.71
CA ASP A 41 13.71 7.99 -17.04
C ASP A 41 12.79 9.01 -16.35
N LYS A 42 11.64 9.31 -16.96
CA LYS A 42 10.65 10.22 -16.38
C LYS A 42 10.03 9.62 -15.13
N ILE A 43 9.48 8.41 -15.24
CA ILE A 43 8.85 7.72 -14.10
C ILE A 43 9.87 7.49 -12.99
N TRP A 44 11.05 6.98 -13.30
CA TRP A 44 12.11 6.76 -12.31
C TRP A 44 12.48 8.05 -11.56
N ALA A 45 12.78 9.14 -12.28
CA ALA A 45 13.16 10.40 -11.68
C ALA A 45 12.04 11.04 -10.84
N ASP A 46 10.77 10.75 -11.15
CA ASP A 46 9.64 11.24 -10.38
C ASP A 46 9.41 10.46 -9.07
N HIS A 47 9.93 9.23 -8.97
CA HIS A 47 9.77 8.35 -7.79
C HIS A 47 11.06 8.15 -6.98
N LEU A 48 12.22 8.63 -7.46
CA LEU A 48 13.47 8.58 -6.72
C LEU A 48 13.40 9.48 -5.47
N VAL A 49 13.53 8.87 -4.30
CA VAL A 49 13.54 9.57 -3.00
C VAL A 49 14.96 9.91 -2.59
N HIS A 50 15.88 8.96 -2.74
CA HIS A 50 17.28 9.12 -2.37
C HIS A 50 18.16 8.14 -3.14
N GLU A 51 19.41 8.51 -3.38
CA GLU A 51 20.41 7.65 -4.01
C GLU A 51 21.69 7.71 -3.17
N ALA A 52 22.20 6.54 -2.80
CA ALA A 52 23.43 6.39 -2.01
C ALA A 52 24.08 5.03 -2.30
N ASP A 53 25.41 5.01 -2.38
CA ASP A 53 26.21 3.78 -2.42
C ASP A 53 25.77 2.77 -3.50
N GLY A 54 25.44 3.25 -4.70
CA GLY A 54 24.98 2.41 -5.82
C GLY A 54 23.58 1.82 -5.63
N SER A 55 22.85 2.25 -4.60
CA SER A 55 21.47 1.88 -4.32
C SER A 55 20.54 3.08 -4.43
N SER A 56 19.31 2.82 -4.87
CA SER A 56 18.27 3.84 -5.00
C SER A 56 17.08 3.50 -4.11
N LEU A 57 16.67 4.45 -3.30
CA LEU A 57 15.39 4.42 -2.61
C LEU A 57 14.34 5.05 -3.52
N ILE A 58 13.39 4.23 -3.98
CA ILE A 58 12.25 4.70 -4.76
C ILE A 58 10.96 4.60 -3.95
N TYR A 59 10.04 5.51 -4.21
CA TYR A 59 8.69 5.47 -3.68
C TYR A 59 7.83 4.53 -4.50
N ILE A 60 6.98 3.73 -3.83
CA ILE A 60 6.00 2.85 -4.46
C ILE A 60 4.60 3.41 -4.24
N ASP A 61 3.87 3.68 -5.33
CA ASP A 61 2.56 4.33 -5.26
C ASP A 61 1.44 3.39 -4.83
N ARG A 62 1.52 2.12 -5.24
CA ARG A 62 0.43 1.15 -5.12
C ARG A 62 0.99 -0.25 -4.90
N HIS A 63 0.31 -1.02 -4.08
CA HIS A 63 0.63 -2.42 -3.82
C HIS A 63 -0.58 -3.29 -4.19
N LEU A 64 -0.38 -4.25 -5.07
CA LEU A 64 -1.36 -5.28 -5.39
C LEU A 64 -0.94 -6.57 -4.69
N VAL A 65 -1.76 -7.04 -3.75
CA VAL A 65 -1.42 -8.21 -2.93
C VAL A 65 -2.41 -9.35 -3.14
N HIS A 66 -1.90 -10.57 -3.02
CA HIS A 66 -2.68 -11.79 -3.18
C HIS A 66 -2.21 -12.88 -2.19
N GLU A 67 -2.96 -13.97 -2.08
CA GLU A 67 -2.91 -14.93 -0.98
C GLU A 67 -1.63 -15.77 -0.89
N VAL A 68 -0.81 -15.79 -1.94
CA VAL A 68 0.36 -16.69 -2.02
C VAL A 68 1.61 -16.09 -1.36
N THR A 69 1.91 -14.82 -1.67
CA THR A 69 3.19 -14.17 -1.32
C THR A 69 3.05 -13.09 -0.25
N SER A 70 1.83 -12.56 -0.06
CA SER A 70 1.58 -11.51 0.92
C SER A 70 1.59 -11.97 2.39
N PRO A 71 1.28 -13.24 2.77
CA PRO A 71 1.36 -13.66 4.17
C PRO A 71 2.71 -13.38 4.82
N GLN A 72 3.81 -13.60 4.09
CA GLN A 72 5.17 -13.35 4.56
C GLN A 72 5.42 -11.86 4.80
N ALA A 73 4.93 -10.99 3.92
CA ALA A 73 5.03 -9.54 4.09
C ALA A 73 4.26 -9.04 5.31
N PHE A 74 3.03 -9.53 5.52
CA PHE A 74 2.22 -9.17 6.68
C PHE A 74 2.84 -9.67 8.00
N GLU A 75 3.43 -10.86 8.00
CA GLU A 75 4.16 -11.34 9.17
C GLU A 75 5.40 -10.48 9.46
N GLY A 76 6.14 -10.07 8.45
CA GLY A 76 7.26 -9.13 8.61
C GLY A 76 6.84 -7.75 9.17
N LEU A 77 5.62 -7.30 8.88
CA LEU A 77 5.04 -6.11 9.50
C LEU A 77 4.72 -6.37 10.98
N ARG A 78 4.03 -7.47 11.28
CA ARG A 78 3.62 -7.84 12.65
C ARG A 78 4.81 -8.06 13.57
N SER A 79 5.76 -8.89 13.15
CA SER A 79 7.00 -9.16 13.89
C SER A 79 7.83 -7.88 14.11
N GLY A 80 7.74 -6.91 13.21
CA GLY A 80 8.37 -5.60 13.35
C GLY A 80 7.56 -4.56 14.12
N GLY A 81 6.35 -4.89 14.61
CA GLY A 81 5.46 -3.93 15.27
C GLY A 81 4.96 -2.80 14.36
N ARG A 82 4.89 -3.04 13.05
CA ARG A 82 4.54 -2.02 12.04
C ARG A 82 3.12 -2.22 11.51
N GLN A 83 2.50 -1.11 11.13
CA GLN A 83 1.25 -1.09 10.39
C GLN A 83 1.51 -0.88 8.90
N VAL A 84 0.53 -1.19 8.05
CA VAL A 84 0.55 -0.78 6.64
C VAL A 84 0.42 0.74 6.60
N ARG A 85 1.43 1.43 6.06
CA ARG A 85 1.51 2.90 6.08
C ARG A 85 0.41 3.58 5.26
N ARG A 86 0.06 3.01 4.11
CA ARG A 86 -0.90 3.58 3.14
C ARG A 86 -1.91 2.52 2.73
N THR A 87 -2.87 2.25 3.60
CA THR A 87 -3.94 1.27 3.35
C THR A 87 -4.80 1.66 2.14
N ASP A 88 -4.91 2.96 1.84
CA ASP A 88 -5.55 3.52 0.65
C ASP A 88 -4.79 3.21 -0.66
N CYS A 89 -3.51 2.87 -0.56
CA CYS A 89 -2.64 2.50 -1.67
C CYS A 89 -2.36 0.99 -1.73
N THR A 90 -3.13 0.16 -1.02
CA THR A 90 -2.98 -1.30 -1.05
C THR A 90 -4.32 -1.96 -1.35
N LEU A 91 -4.35 -2.81 -2.38
CA LEU A 91 -5.52 -3.56 -2.80
C LEU A 91 -5.19 -5.05 -2.78
N ALA A 92 -6.07 -5.83 -2.16
CA ALA A 92 -5.95 -7.26 -2.02
C ALA A 92 -7.01 -8.02 -2.83
N THR A 93 -6.65 -9.16 -3.40
CA THR A 93 -7.59 -10.11 -4.03
C THR A 93 -7.16 -11.54 -3.72
N VAL A 94 -8.03 -12.50 -4.05
CA VAL A 94 -7.72 -13.93 -4.07
C VAL A 94 -7.93 -14.43 -5.49
N ASP A 95 -6.96 -15.13 -6.07
CA ASP A 95 -7.05 -15.57 -7.49
C ASP A 95 -6.25 -16.84 -7.85
N HIS A 96 -5.33 -17.29 -7.01
CA HIS A 96 -4.49 -18.45 -7.28
C HIS A 96 -5.08 -19.74 -6.69
N ASN A 97 -5.60 -19.68 -5.46
CA ASN A 97 -5.93 -20.84 -4.62
C ASN A 97 -7.42 -20.95 -4.31
N ILE A 98 -8.25 -20.51 -5.26
CA ILE A 98 -9.70 -20.56 -5.17
C ILE A 98 -10.25 -21.66 -6.10
N PRO A 99 -11.21 -22.50 -5.64
CA PRO A 99 -11.80 -23.53 -6.49
C PRO A 99 -12.55 -22.94 -7.71
N THR A 100 -12.53 -23.66 -8.82
CA THR A 100 -13.36 -23.36 -10.01
C THR A 100 -14.82 -23.82 -9.87
N SER A 101 -15.16 -24.47 -8.75
CA SER A 101 -16.51 -24.88 -8.41
C SER A 101 -17.49 -23.70 -8.36
N THR A 102 -18.76 -23.98 -8.62
CA THR A 102 -19.80 -22.95 -8.58
C THR A 102 -19.94 -22.32 -7.18
N ARG A 103 -19.98 -20.99 -7.13
CA ARG A 103 -20.17 -20.22 -5.90
C ARG A 103 -21.64 -19.95 -5.54
N LYS A 104 -22.60 -20.57 -6.22
CA LYS A 104 -24.05 -20.33 -6.00
C LYS A 104 -24.49 -20.49 -4.54
N ASN A 105 -23.87 -21.40 -3.81
CA ASN A 105 -24.14 -21.66 -2.39
C ASN A 105 -22.93 -21.32 -1.51
N PHE A 106 -22.08 -20.39 -1.94
CA PHE A 106 -20.93 -19.95 -1.16
C PHE A 106 -21.40 -19.32 0.16
N LYS A 107 -20.80 -19.74 1.28
CA LYS A 107 -21.11 -19.23 2.62
C LYS A 107 -19.89 -18.57 3.25
N ASP A 108 -18.78 -19.29 3.23
CA ASP A 108 -17.49 -18.85 3.75
C ASP A 108 -16.36 -19.65 3.10
N THR A 109 -15.17 -19.07 3.12
CA THR A 109 -13.95 -19.67 2.56
C THR A 109 -13.59 -21.00 3.21
N LYS A 110 -13.82 -21.12 4.53
CA LYS A 110 -13.41 -22.29 5.31
C LYS A 110 -14.16 -23.56 4.88
N SER A 111 -15.46 -23.47 4.63
CA SER A 111 -16.31 -24.58 4.18
C SER A 111 -16.27 -24.80 2.67
N PHE A 112 -15.89 -23.78 1.89
CA PHE A 112 -15.88 -23.87 0.43
C PHE A 112 -14.58 -24.45 -0.14
N ILE A 113 -13.42 -24.12 0.44
CA ILE A 113 -12.12 -24.59 -0.04
C ILE A 113 -11.77 -25.89 0.70
N GLU A 114 -11.83 -27.03 -0.01
CA GLU A 114 -11.58 -28.35 0.57
C GLU A 114 -10.08 -28.61 0.83
N GLU A 115 -9.25 -28.24 -0.16
CA GLU A 115 -7.80 -28.40 -0.11
C GLU A 115 -7.20 -27.52 1.00
N ALA A 116 -6.41 -28.15 1.88
CA ALA A 116 -6.04 -27.55 3.15
C ALA A 116 -5.04 -26.40 3.00
N ASP A 117 -4.07 -26.51 2.09
CA ASP A 117 -3.04 -25.49 1.89
C ASP A 117 -3.64 -24.26 1.22
N SER A 118 -4.47 -24.46 0.20
CA SER A 118 -5.25 -23.43 -0.49
C SER A 118 -6.14 -22.67 0.49
N ARG A 119 -6.90 -23.40 1.30
CA ARG A 119 -7.76 -22.80 2.33
C ARG A 119 -6.94 -21.97 3.31
N THR A 120 -5.80 -22.49 3.75
CA THR A 120 -4.93 -21.79 4.69
C THR A 120 -4.42 -20.47 4.13
N GLN A 121 -3.97 -20.45 2.87
CA GLN A 121 -3.47 -19.23 2.24
C GLN A 121 -4.56 -18.16 2.09
N VAL A 122 -5.73 -18.53 1.56
CA VAL A 122 -6.86 -17.61 1.38
C VAL A 122 -7.34 -17.05 2.73
N MET A 123 -7.53 -17.92 3.73
CA MET A 123 -7.94 -17.47 5.08
C MET A 123 -6.88 -16.59 5.75
N THR A 124 -5.60 -16.90 5.56
CA THR A 124 -4.51 -16.07 6.10
C THR A 124 -4.54 -14.67 5.53
N LEU A 125 -4.82 -14.53 4.21
CA LEU A 125 -5.01 -13.21 3.62
C LEU A 125 -6.26 -12.52 4.19
N GLU A 126 -7.39 -13.20 4.31
CA GLU A 126 -8.62 -12.65 4.90
C GLU A 126 -8.40 -12.09 6.31
N ASP A 127 -7.65 -12.81 7.14
CA ASP A 127 -7.34 -12.38 8.49
C ASP A 127 -6.38 -11.18 8.49
N ASN A 128 -5.39 -11.19 7.60
CA ASN A 128 -4.45 -10.07 7.46
C ASN A 128 -5.15 -8.79 6.95
N VAL A 129 -5.99 -8.86 5.92
CA VAL A 129 -6.69 -7.67 5.40
C VAL A 129 -7.64 -7.08 6.45
N LYS A 130 -8.28 -7.91 7.28
CA LYS A 130 -9.09 -7.46 8.42
C LYS A 130 -8.21 -6.80 9.49
N ALA A 131 -7.09 -7.42 9.85
CA ALA A 131 -6.19 -6.91 10.89
C ALA A 131 -5.52 -5.58 10.51
N PHE A 132 -5.17 -5.40 9.23
CA PHE A 132 -4.50 -4.20 8.72
C PHE A 132 -5.45 -3.18 8.06
N GLY A 133 -6.75 -3.48 7.96
CA GLY A 133 -7.76 -2.58 7.41
C GLY A 133 -7.58 -2.27 5.92
N LEU A 134 -7.40 -3.31 5.10
CA LEU A 134 -7.13 -3.17 3.66
C LEU A 134 -8.38 -3.36 2.81
N THR A 135 -8.39 -2.70 1.65
CA THR A 135 -9.39 -2.98 0.62
C THR A 135 -9.17 -4.39 0.08
N PHE A 136 -10.22 -5.21 0.10
CA PHE A 136 -10.15 -6.61 -0.26
C PHE A 136 -11.32 -7.02 -1.16
N PHE A 137 -11.01 -7.65 -2.29
CA PHE A 137 -11.99 -8.31 -3.14
C PHE A 137 -11.89 -9.82 -2.96
N GLY A 138 -12.60 -10.31 -1.93
CA GLY A 138 -12.70 -11.72 -1.57
C GLY A 138 -13.66 -12.51 -2.45
N MET A 139 -13.82 -13.81 -2.16
CA MET A 139 -14.63 -14.72 -2.99
C MET A 139 -16.13 -14.35 -3.10
N ASP A 140 -16.62 -13.55 -2.16
CA ASP A 140 -17.97 -12.99 -2.08
C ASP A 140 -18.14 -11.65 -2.82
N SER A 141 -17.04 -11.03 -3.26
CA SER A 141 -17.04 -9.77 -4.00
C SER A 141 -17.31 -9.98 -5.48
N ASP A 142 -18.17 -9.14 -6.06
CA ASP A 142 -18.39 -9.06 -7.51
C ASP A 142 -17.19 -8.48 -8.27
N LYS A 143 -16.27 -7.81 -7.55
CA LYS A 143 -15.02 -7.26 -8.08
C LYS A 143 -13.83 -8.21 -7.95
N GLN A 144 -14.01 -9.39 -7.38
CA GLN A 144 -12.93 -10.37 -7.29
C GLN A 144 -12.53 -10.86 -8.68
N GLY A 145 -11.23 -10.93 -8.91
CA GLY A 145 -10.67 -11.41 -10.16
C GLY A 145 -9.17 -11.57 -10.07
N ILE A 146 -8.57 -11.93 -11.22
CA ILE A 146 -7.12 -12.08 -11.37
C ILE A 146 -6.45 -10.75 -11.06
N VAL A 147 -5.39 -10.76 -10.25
CA VAL A 147 -4.75 -9.54 -9.71
C VAL A 147 -4.38 -8.53 -10.79
N HIS A 148 -3.85 -9.00 -11.93
CA HIS A 148 -3.44 -8.16 -13.06
C HIS A 148 -4.60 -7.66 -13.92
N VAL A 149 -5.81 -8.20 -13.75
CA VAL A 149 -7.03 -7.75 -14.42
C VAL A 149 -7.73 -6.71 -13.56
N ILE A 150 -7.93 -7.00 -12.28
CA ILE A 150 -8.64 -6.09 -11.38
C ILE A 150 -7.86 -4.78 -11.12
N GLY A 151 -6.53 -4.81 -11.16
CA GLY A 151 -5.70 -3.62 -10.93
C GLY A 151 -6.08 -2.48 -11.89
N PRO A 152 -5.97 -2.70 -13.21
CA PRO A 152 -6.44 -1.74 -14.21
C PRO A 152 -7.97 -1.48 -14.16
N GLU A 153 -8.80 -2.51 -14.03
CA GLU A 153 -10.28 -2.35 -14.06
C GLU A 153 -10.81 -1.45 -12.94
N GLN A 154 -10.18 -1.51 -11.76
CA GLN A 154 -10.56 -0.72 -10.60
C GLN A 154 -9.83 0.64 -10.53
N GLY A 155 -9.12 1.01 -11.60
CA GLY A 155 -8.37 2.26 -11.67
C GLY A 155 -7.18 2.32 -10.71
N PHE A 156 -6.69 1.16 -10.27
CA PHE A 156 -5.58 1.06 -9.33
C PHE A 156 -4.22 1.13 -10.04
N THR A 157 -4.17 0.65 -11.29
CA THR A 157 -3.02 0.80 -12.18
C THR A 157 -3.23 2.01 -13.09
N LEU A 158 -2.50 3.10 -12.85
CA LEU A 158 -2.63 4.36 -13.59
C LEU A 158 -1.35 4.69 -14.36
N PRO A 159 -1.44 5.44 -15.47
CA PRO A 159 -0.24 5.90 -16.18
C PRO A 159 0.71 6.67 -15.25
N GLY A 160 1.99 6.31 -15.30
CA GLY A 160 3.04 6.99 -14.54
C GLY A 160 3.23 6.51 -13.09
N THR A 161 2.40 5.60 -12.57
CA THR A 161 2.57 5.06 -11.22
C THR A 161 3.57 3.91 -11.16
N THR A 162 4.26 3.79 -10.03
CA THR A 162 4.99 2.60 -9.61
C THR A 162 4.06 1.64 -8.85
N VAL A 163 3.97 0.40 -9.32
CA VAL A 163 3.09 -0.63 -8.74
C VAL A 163 3.90 -1.89 -8.51
N VAL A 164 3.77 -2.50 -7.32
CA VAL A 164 4.39 -3.78 -6.96
C VAL A 164 3.36 -4.80 -6.51
#